data_AF-A0A3M2M6R8-F1
#
_entry.id   AF-A0A3M2M6R8-F1
#
_cell.length_a   1.000
_cell.length_b   1.000
_cell.length_c   1.000
_cell.angle_alpha   90.00
_cell.angle_beta   90.00
_cell.angle_gamma   90.00
#
_symmetry.space_group_name_H-M   'P 1'
#
loop_
_entity.id
_entity.type
_entity.pdbx_description
1 polymer ?
#
loop_
_entity_poly.entity_id
_entity_poly.type
_entity_poly.pdbx_seq_one_letter_code
_entity_poly.pdbx_strand_id
1 'polypeptide(L)'
;MGSLVVGRVVAIFNWGVIVDIGLSKVGLIDALYVDDEDKYEPGAEVAAYLESLDSMKDKYILRPPHQTSLAERLRNKGYDV
;
A
#
# COMPACT_ATOMS: atom_id res chain seq x y z
N MET A 1 -2.46 12.66 5.60
CA MET A 1 -1.91 12.15 4.33
C MET A 1 -2.89 11.10 3.82
N GLY A 2 -3.22 11.16 2.54
CA GLY A 2 -4.27 10.34 1.90
C GLY A 2 -4.33 10.61 0.40
N SER A 3 -3.18 11.00 -0.17
CA SER A 3 -3.10 11.34 -1.59
C SER A 3 -3.08 10.06 -2.39
N LEU A 4 -3.95 9.99 -3.39
CA LEU A 4 -3.90 8.92 -4.38
C LEU A 4 -2.66 9.13 -5.24
N VAL A 5 -1.79 8.11 -5.28
CA VAL A 5 -0.60 8.08 -6.12
C VAL A 5 -0.74 6.96 -7.14
N VAL A 6 -0.13 7.18 -8.30
CA VAL A 6 0.00 6.16 -9.35
C VAL A 6 1.46 5.75 -9.40
N GLY A 7 1.70 4.44 -9.42
CA GLY A 7 3.04 3.89 -9.46
C GLY A 7 3.12 2.61 -10.28
N ARG A 8 4.33 2.12 -10.46
CA ARG A 8 4.62 0.92 -11.25
C ARG A 8 5.09 -0.20 -10.35
N VAL A 9 4.50 -1.39 -10.49
CA VAL A 9 4.93 -2.58 -9.76
C VAL A 9 6.36 -2.95 -10.19
N VAL A 10 7.27 -3.07 -9.24
CA VAL A 10 8.68 -3.43 -9.48
C VAL A 10 8.94 -4.88 -9.12
N ALA A 11 8.36 -5.35 -8.02
CA ALA A 11 8.53 -6.71 -7.54
C ALA A 11 7.34 -7.17 -6.71
N ILE A 12 7.10 -8.48 -6.68
CA ILE A 12 6.03 -9.13 -5.92
C ILE A 12 6.67 -10.19 -5.03
N PHE A 13 6.29 -10.19 -3.76
CA PHE A 13 6.68 -11.18 -2.77
C PHE A 13 5.45 -11.68 -2.03
N ASN A 14 5.56 -12.83 -1.38
CA ASN A 14 4.46 -13.39 -0.57
C ASN A 14 4.02 -12.45 0.57
N TRP A 15 4.87 -11.52 1.01
CA TRP A 15 4.58 -10.55 2.06
C TRP A 15 4.16 -9.17 1.55
N GLY A 16 4.16 -8.93 0.23
CA GLY A 16 3.68 -7.67 -0.33
C GLY A 16 4.21 -7.33 -1.73
N VAL A 17 3.73 -6.21 -2.24
CA VAL A 17 4.03 -5.69 -3.59
C VAL A 17 4.85 -4.42 -3.46
N ILE A 18 5.98 -4.37 -4.17
CA ILE A 18 6.84 -3.20 -4.23
C ILE A 18 6.46 -2.36 -5.43
N VAL A 19 6.20 -1.07 -5.19
CA VAL A 19 5.73 -0.13 -6.21
C VAL A 19 6.68 1.06 -6.26
N ASP A 20 7.19 1.39 -7.44
CA ASP A 20 7.86 2.65 -7.67
C ASP A 20 6.80 3.75 -7.88
N ILE A 21 6.82 4.76 -7.02
CA ILE A 21 5.88 5.89 -7.02
C ILE A 21 6.57 7.21 -7.39
N GLY A 22 7.81 7.17 -7.90
CA GLY A 22 8.57 8.36 -8.32
C GLY A 22 9.03 9.25 -7.16
N LEU A 23 9.06 8.73 -5.93
CA LEU A 23 9.58 9.41 -4.76
C LEU A 23 10.99 8.90 -4.39
N SER A 24 11.57 9.44 -3.32
CA SER A 24 12.90 9.07 -2.84
C SER A 24 13.01 7.60 -2.41
N LYS A 25 11.88 6.93 -2.16
CA LYS A 25 11.79 5.53 -1.72
C LYS A 25 10.62 4.84 -2.40
N VAL A 26 10.69 3.52 -2.49
CA VAL A 26 9.61 2.70 -3.03
C VAL A 26 8.44 2.59 -2.04
N GLY A 27 7.27 2.32 -2.59
CA GLY A 27 6.08 1.94 -1.84
C GLY A 27 5.99 0.44 -1.58
N LEU A 28 5.25 0.10 -0.53
CA LEU A 28 4.87 -1.25 -0.14
C LEU A 28 3.35 -1.32 -0.01
N ILE A 29 2.72 -2.12 -0.85
CA ILE A 29 1.38 -2.66 -0.56
C ILE A 29 1.60 -3.94 0.24
N ASP A 30 1.25 -3.92 1.52
CA ASP A 30 1.39 -5.08 2.40
C ASP A 30 0.42 -6.20 1.98
N ALA A 31 0.81 -7.46 2.10
CA ALA A 31 -0.05 -8.60 1.76
C ALA A 31 -1.39 -8.59 2.52
N LEU A 32 -1.48 -7.91 3.67
CA LEU A 32 -2.73 -7.71 4.41
C LEU A 32 -3.79 -6.86 3.68
N TYR A 33 -3.41 -6.23 2.58
CA TYR A 33 -4.29 -5.45 1.70
C TYR A 33 -4.53 -6.11 0.33
N VAL A 34 -4.00 -7.31 0.11
CA VAL A 34 -4.11 -8.03 -1.16
C VAL A 34 -5.16 -9.13 -0.99
N ASP A 35 -6.25 -9.04 -1.74
CA ASP A 35 -7.29 -10.07 -1.78
C ASP A 35 -7.06 -11.05 -2.95
N ASP A 36 -7.75 -12.19 -2.95
CA ASP A 36 -7.62 -13.22 -4.00
C ASP A 36 -7.95 -12.71 -5.42
N GLU A 37 -8.75 -11.64 -5.51
CA GLU A 37 -9.12 -10.99 -6.77
C GLU A 37 -8.07 -9.98 -7.27
N ASP A 38 -7.16 -9.54 -6.39
CA ASP A 38 -6.14 -8.57 -6.74
C ASP A 38 -5.02 -9.23 -7.57
N LYS A 39 -4.81 -8.68 -8.77
CA LYS A 39 -3.77 -9.15 -9.69
C LYS A 39 -2.70 -8.10 -9.88
N TYR A 40 -1.52 -8.37 -9.33
CA TYR A 40 -0.33 -7.57 -9.54
C TYR A 40 0.61 -8.27 -10.50
N GLU A 41 1.20 -7.51 -11.42
CA GLU A 41 2.21 -7.99 -12.35
C GLU A 41 3.38 -7.00 -12.39
N PRO A 42 4.65 -7.46 -12.39
CA PRO A 42 5.79 -6.57 -12.55
C PRO A 42 5.67 -5.74 -13.83
N GLY A 43 5.85 -4.43 -13.70
CA GLY A 43 5.71 -3.47 -14.78
C GLY A 43 4.30 -2.91 -14.97
N ALA A 44 3.28 -3.46 -14.31
CA ALA A 44 1.92 -2.92 -14.35
C ALA A 44 1.81 -1.62 -13.53
N GLU A 45 0.87 -0.77 -13.93
CA GLU A 45 0.53 0.45 -13.20
C GLU A 45 -0.51 0.14 -12.11
N VAL A 46 -0.38 0.77 -10.95
CA VAL A 46 -1.29 0.64 -9.81
C VAL A 46 -1.55 2.01 -9.19
N ALA A 47 -2.81 2.26 -8.83
CA ALA A 47 -3.19 3.39 -8.00
C ALA A 47 -3.30 2.95 -6.54
N ALA A 48 -2.76 3.74 -5.61
CA ALA A 48 -2.84 3.46 -4.17
C ALA A 48 -2.81 4.75 -3.36
N TYR A 49 -3.37 4.71 -2.15
CA TYR A 49 -3.25 5.81 -1.19
C TYR A 49 -1.90 5.72 -0.48
N LEU A 50 -1.18 6.84 -0.44
CA LEU A 50 0.02 6.99 0.39
C LEU A 50 -0.41 7.30 1.83
N GLU A 51 -0.23 6.33 2.72
CA GLU A 51 -0.63 6.42 4.12
C GLU A 51 0.46 7.06 4.98
N SER A 52 1.68 6.51 4.91
CA SER A 52 2.78 6.93 5.78
C SER A 52 4.14 6.50 5.20
N LEU A 53 5.22 7.00 5.81
CA LEU A 53 6.56 6.45 5.65
C LEU A 53 6.86 5.56 6.85
N ASP A 54 7.15 4.28 6.60
CA ASP A 54 7.66 3.36 7.63
C ASP A 54 9.18 3.49 7.68
N SER A 55 9.69 4.20 8.69
CA SER A 55 11.12 4.44 8.89
C SER A 55 11.91 3.18 9.22
N MET A 56 11.27 2.12 9.73
CA MET A 56 11.94 0.84 10.03
C MET A 56 12.15 0.03 8.76
N LYS A 57 11.14 0.01 7.88
CA LYS A 57 11.20 -0.69 6.58
C LYS A 57 11.86 0.15 5.48
N ASP A 58 12.05 1.44 5.72
CA ASP A 58 12.49 2.46 4.76
C ASP A 58 11.63 2.50 3.49
N LYS A 59 10.30 2.39 3.64
CA LYS A 59 9.33 2.31 2.54
C LYS A 59 8.10 3.15 2.82
N TYR A 60 7.48 3.68 1.76
CA TYR A 60 6.14 4.26 1.86
C TYR A 60 5.11 3.15 2.00
N ILE A 61 4.18 3.28 2.94
CA ILE A 61 3.07 2.35 3.09
C ILE A 61 1.95 2.79 2.15
N LEU A 62 1.57 1.87 1.27
CA LEU A 62 0.53 2.06 0.27
C LEU A 62 -0.67 1.19 0.61
N ARG A 63 -1.85 1.77 0.44
CA ARG A 63 -3.13 1.07 0.59
C ARG A 63 -3.89 1.10 -0.73
N PRO A 64 -4.32 -0.05 -1.27
CA PRO A 64 -5.18 -0.09 -2.44
C PRO A 64 -6.50 0.69 -2.21
N PRO A 65 -7.08 1.36 -3.22
CA PRO A 65 -8.24 2.23 -3.03
C PRO A 65 -9.48 1.50 -2.52
N HIS A 66 -9.65 0.21 -2.85
CA HIS A 66 -10.75 -0.63 -2.39
C HIS A 66 -10.59 -1.12 -0.94
N GLN A 67 -9.40 -1.02 -0.36
CA GLN A 67 -9.12 -1.49 1.00
C GLN A 67 -9.38 -0.42 2.05
N THR A 68 -9.99 -0.80 3.15
CA THR A 68 -10.17 0.07 4.32
C THR A 68 -8.84 0.32 5.05
N SER A 69 -8.59 1.56 5.49
CA SER A 69 -7.40 1.88 6.27
C SER A 69 -7.36 1.13 7.60
N LEU A 70 -6.17 0.80 8.11
CA LEU A 70 -6.03 0.18 9.42
C LEU A 70 -6.65 1.05 10.53
N ALA A 71 -6.47 2.37 10.46
CA ALA A 71 -7.07 3.30 11.41
C ALA A 71 -8.60 3.21 11.42
N GLU A 72 -9.21 3.11 10.24
CA GLU A 72 -10.67 2.96 10.12
C GLU A 72 -11.15 1.57 10.55
N ARG A 73 -10.40 0.50 10.26
CA ARG A 73 -10.66 -0.84 10.81
C ARG A 73 -10.62 -0.86 12.34
N LEU A 74 -9.70 -0.12 12.95
CA LEU A 74 -9.57 0.00 14.41
C LEU A 74 -10.69 0.85 15.01
N ARG A 75 -11.06 1.98 14.39
CA ARG A 75 -12.22 2.78 14.78
C ARG A 75 -13.52 1.96 14.75
N ASN A 76 -13.73 1.16 13.70
CA ASN A 76 -14.90 0.27 13.58
C ASN A 76 -14.95 -0.82 14.68
N LYS A 77 -13.80 -1.14 15.30
CA LYS A 77 -13.69 -2.05 16.44
C LYS A 77 -13.79 -1.35 17.80
N GLY A 78 -14.04 -0.04 17.83
CA GLY A 78 -14.19 0.75 19.06
C GLY A 78 -12.88 1.21 19.69
N TYR A 79 -11.76 1.16 18.96
CA TYR A 79 -10.50 1.75 19.40
C TYR A 79 -10.44 3.23 19.03
N ASP A 80 -9.97 4.07 19.95
CA ASP A 80 -9.74 5.50 19.71
C ASP A 80 -8.36 5.69 19.07
N VAL A 81 -8.34 5.93 17.75
CA VAL A 81 -7.13 6.04 16.90
C VAL A 81 -7.19 7.18 15.89
#